data_AF-A0A7C7E9R6-F1
#
_entry.id   AF-A0A7C7E9R6-F1
#
_cell.length_a   1.000
_cell.length_b   1.000
_cell.length_c   1.000
_cell.angle_alpha   90.00
_cell.angle_beta   90.00
_cell.angle_gamma   90.00
#
_symmetry.space_group_name_H-M   'P 1'
#
loop_
_entity.id
_entity.type
_entity.pdbx_description
1 polymer ?
#
loop_
_entity_poly.entity_id
_entity_poly.type
_entity_poly.pdbx_seq_one_letter_code
_entity_poly.pdbx_strand_id
1 'polypeptide(L)'
;LVRELIEYKTRLLLMMLECRLGGFNYPLLIDHIRREAIYFVNHLERLQLGEMINPVTNLLLEEVFWLRIMADHSKFIKHLLDPSERQLVETADDLSEELDELRFQAEDFESFLRINPIFVPSLGRFTNDAIGAIMNIRDFKADARDLIARCEMVSLIPELLADHVLREAEHSLRVLRGFQRP
;
A
#
# COMPACT_ATOMS: atom_id res chain seq x y z
N LEU A 1 9.29 -16.72 -13.64
CA LEU A 1 9.26 -16.53 -12.17
C LEU A 1 8.15 -15.59 -11.68
N VAL A 2 8.24 -14.24 -11.78
CA VAL A 2 7.19 -13.38 -11.14
C VAL A 2 5.82 -13.51 -11.82
N ARG A 3 5.76 -13.66 -13.15
CA ARG A 3 4.49 -13.94 -13.85
C ARG A 3 3.83 -15.23 -13.37
N GLU A 4 4.60 -16.28 -13.09
CA GLU A 4 4.07 -17.54 -12.53
C GLU A 4 3.55 -17.34 -11.10
N LEU A 5 4.17 -16.45 -10.32
CA LEU A 5 3.69 -16.08 -8.98
C LEU A 5 2.35 -15.33 -9.05
N ILE A 6 2.16 -14.44 -10.03
CA ILE A 6 0.88 -13.76 -10.28
C ILE A 6 -0.20 -14.80 -10.60
N GLU A 7 0.07 -15.73 -11.51
CA GLU A 7 -0.88 -16.81 -11.85
C GLU A 7 -1.20 -17.71 -10.64
N TYR A 8 -0.20 -18.03 -9.83
CA TYR A 8 -0.40 -18.77 -8.59
C TYR A 8 -1.33 -18.04 -7.63
N LYS A 9 -1.05 -16.76 -7.33
CA LYS A 9 -1.88 -15.92 -6.44
C LYS A 9 -3.30 -15.75 -6.99
N THR A 10 -3.46 -15.61 -8.30
CA THR A 10 -4.78 -15.56 -8.97
C THR A 10 -5.57 -16.85 -8.74
N ARG A 11 -4.96 -18.02 -8.94
CA ARG A 11 -5.64 -19.30 -8.71
C ARG A 11 -6.04 -19.48 -7.25
N LEU A 12 -5.16 -19.14 -6.30
CA LEU A 12 -5.48 -19.19 -4.88
C LEU A 12 -6.68 -18.31 -4.54
N LEU A 13 -6.68 -17.05 -5.01
CA LEU A 13 -7.78 -16.13 -4.78
C LEU A 13 -9.11 -16.67 -5.31
N LEU A 14 -9.13 -17.20 -6.53
CA LEU A 14 -10.34 -17.81 -7.10
C LEU A 14 -10.83 -18.99 -6.28
N MET A 15 -9.93 -19.89 -5.86
CA MET A 15 -10.31 -21.01 -5.01
C MET A 15 -10.87 -20.54 -3.66
N MET A 16 -10.38 -19.45 -3.08
CA MET A 16 -10.92 -18.88 -1.85
C MET A 16 -12.31 -18.27 -2.06
N LEU A 17 -12.51 -17.50 -3.12
CA LEU A 17 -13.79 -16.87 -3.45
C LEU A 17 -14.88 -17.89 -3.82
N GLU A 18 -14.49 -19.05 -4.34
CA GLU A 18 -15.39 -20.18 -4.62
C GLU A 18 -15.55 -21.13 -3.41
N CYS A 19 -14.99 -20.79 -2.24
CA CYS A 19 -14.99 -21.61 -1.03
C CYS A 19 -14.35 -23.01 -1.21
N ARG A 20 -13.47 -23.17 -2.20
CA ARG A 20 -12.69 -24.39 -2.47
C ARG A 20 -11.36 -24.44 -1.72
N LEU A 21 -10.96 -23.33 -1.11
CA LEU A 21 -9.76 -23.20 -0.28
C LEU A 21 -10.08 -22.35 0.96
N GLY A 22 -9.95 -22.94 2.14
CA GLY A 22 -10.03 -22.23 3.43
C GLY A 22 -8.65 -21.90 4.00
N GLY A 23 -8.61 -21.36 5.22
CA GLY A 23 -7.38 -21.05 5.95
C GLY A 23 -7.44 -19.67 6.61
N PHE A 24 -6.27 -19.14 6.96
CA PHE A 24 -6.13 -17.88 7.68
C PHE A 24 -5.70 -16.70 6.80
N ASN A 25 -5.51 -16.92 5.50
CA ASN A 25 -5.23 -15.82 4.57
C ASN A 25 -6.52 -15.08 4.24
N TYR A 26 -6.51 -13.75 4.32
CA TYR A 26 -7.60 -12.94 3.80
C TYR A 26 -7.58 -12.95 2.25
N PRO A 27 -8.73 -13.08 1.57
CA PRO A 27 -8.78 -12.90 0.11
C PRO A 27 -8.18 -11.56 -0.34
N LEU A 28 -8.41 -10.49 0.44
CA LEU A 28 -7.83 -9.17 0.19
C LEU A 28 -6.29 -9.19 0.30
N LEU A 29 -5.72 -9.94 1.24
CA LEU A 29 -4.27 -10.11 1.36
C LEU A 29 -3.69 -10.80 0.11
N ILE A 30 -4.34 -11.85 -0.39
CA ILE A 30 -3.88 -12.55 -1.60
C ILE A 30 -3.96 -11.63 -2.84
N ASP A 31 -5.03 -10.84 -2.96
CA ASP A 31 -5.14 -9.83 -4.01
C ASP A 31 -4.07 -8.73 -3.88
N HIS A 32 -3.81 -8.26 -2.66
CA HIS A 32 -2.81 -7.25 -2.35
C HIS A 32 -1.40 -7.65 -2.80
N ILE A 33 -0.92 -8.81 -2.35
CA ILE A 33 0.41 -9.30 -2.74
C ILE A 33 0.46 -9.67 -4.24
N ARG A 34 -0.69 -9.90 -4.89
CA ARG A 34 -0.75 -10.07 -6.35
C ARG A 34 -0.57 -8.73 -7.06
N ARG A 35 -1.19 -7.66 -6.57
CA ARG A 35 -1.02 -6.30 -7.11
C ARG A 35 0.42 -5.83 -7.01
N GLU A 36 1.13 -6.09 -5.91
CA GLU A 36 2.57 -5.82 -5.80
C GLU A 36 3.39 -6.58 -6.88
N ALA A 37 3.07 -7.85 -7.11
CA ALA A 37 3.78 -8.66 -8.11
C ALA A 37 3.52 -8.13 -9.54
N ILE A 38 2.29 -7.69 -9.83
CA ILE A 38 1.94 -7.03 -11.09
C ILE A 38 2.69 -5.70 -11.22
N TYR A 39 2.70 -4.88 -10.17
CA TYR A 39 3.44 -3.62 -10.11
C TYR A 39 4.93 -3.83 -10.44
N PHE A 40 5.56 -4.84 -9.81
CA PHE A 40 6.95 -5.18 -10.07
C PHE A 40 7.20 -5.58 -11.54
N VAL A 41 6.35 -6.44 -12.11
CA VAL A 41 6.47 -6.84 -13.52
C VAL A 41 6.33 -5.64 -14.45
N ASN A 42 5.31 -4.80 -14.26
CA ASN A 42 5.09 -3.62 -15.07
C ASN A 42 6.30 -2.68 -15.01
N HIS A 43 6.90 -2.50 -13.84
CA HIS A 43 8.10 -1.69 -13.68
C HIS A 43 9.31 -2.27 -14.43
N LEU A 44 9.53 -3.58 -14.37
CA LEU A 44 10.59 -4.25 -15.12
C LEU A 44 10.40 -4.13 -16.64
N GLU A 45 9.17 -4.26 -17.13
CA GLU A 45 8.89 -4.15 -18.57
C GLU A 45 9.16 -2.74 -19.08
N ARG A 46 8.71 -1.71 -18.35
CA ARG A 46 9.03 -0.31 -18.65
C ARG A 46 10.54 -0.09 -18.75
N LEU A 47 11.31 -0.63 -17.79
CA LEU A 47 12.77 -0.53 -17.80
C LEU A 47 13.40 -1.25 -19.02
N GLN A 48 12.92 -2.44 -19.36
CA GLN A 48 13.43 -3.21 -20.50
C GLN A 48 13.13 -2.54 -21.84
N LEU A 49 11.97 -1.90 -21.97
CA LEU A 49 11.56 -1.19 -23.18
C LEU A 49 12.16 0.23 -23.26
N GLY A 50 12.80 0.72 -22.19
CA GLY A 50 13.26 2.10 -22.10
C GLY A 50 12.09 3.11 -22.14
N GLU A 51 10.93 2.71 -21.64
CA GLU A 51 9.72 3.51 -21.69
C GLU A 51 9.83 4.73 -20.76
N MET A 52 9.67 5.93 -21.34
CA MET A 52 9.58 7.16 -20.57
C MET A 52 8.11 7.50 -20.32
N ILE A 53 7.72 7.54 -19.04
CA ILE A 53 6.39 7.98 -18.64
C ILE A 53 6.44 9.46 -18.26
N ASN A 54 5.40 10.21 -18.65
CA ASN A 54 5.23 11.58 -18.21
C ASN A 54 5.32 11.67 -16.66
N PRO A 55 6.12 12.59 -16.09
CA PRO A 55 6.32 12.65 -14.64
C PRO A 55 5.04 12.79 -13.81
N VAL A 56 4.05 13.55 -14.30
CA VAL A 56 2.76 13.74 -13.62
C VAL A 56 1.93 12.47 -13.69
N THR A 57 1.88 11.82 -14.85
CA THR A 57 1.23 10.50 -14.98
C THR A 57 1.87 9.49 -14.03
N ASN A 58 3.20 9.46 -13.95
CA ASN A 58 3.91 8.53 -13.08
C ASN A 58 3.63 8.82 -11.60
N LEU A 59 3.63 10.09 -11.18
CA LEU A 59 3.26 10.50 -9.82
C LEU A 59 1.86 9.98 -9.45
N LEU A 60 0.85 10.24 -10.28
CA LEU A 60 -0.53 9.86 -10.01
C LEU A 60 -0.69 8.33 -9.89
N LEU A 61 -0.05 7.57 -10.78
CA LEU A 61 -0.04 6.10 -10.73
C LEU A 61 0.58 5.58 -9.43
N GLU A 62 1.70 6.17 -8.99
CA GLU A 62 2.38 5.80 -7.75
C GLU A 62 1.55 6.21 -6.52
N GLU A 63 0.92 7.40 -6.51
CA GLU A 63 0.04 7.84 -5.42
C GLU A 63 -1.15 6.89 -5.24
N VAL A 64 -1.90 6.61 -6.31
CA VAL A 64 -3.05 5.68 -6.27
C VAL A 64 -2.62 4.29 -5.79
N PHE A 65 -1.51 3.78 -6.32
CA PHE A 65 -1.00 2.46 -5.95
C PHE A 65 -0.61 2.41 -4.47
N TRP A 66 0.26 3.31 -4.01
CA TRP A 66 0.80 3.26 -2.66
C TRP A 66 -0.22 3.63 -1.60
N LEU A 67 -1.14 4.56 -1.86
CA LEU A 67 -2.22 4.86 -0.92
C LEU A 67 -3.12 3.65 -0.72
N ARG A 68 -3.44 2.90 -1.79
CA ARG A 68 -4.18 1.64 -1.66
C ARG A 68 -3.42 0.59 -0.85
N ILE A 69 -2.11 0.43 -1.12
CA ILE A 69 -1.27 -0.52 -0.37
C ILE A 69 -1.21 -0.14 1.11
N MET A 70 -1.05 1.15 1.44
CA MET A 70 -1.04 1.59 2.84
C MET A 70 -2.40 1.42 3.52
N ALA A 71 -3.51 1.73 2.83
CA ALA A 71 -4.86 1.52 3.36
C ALA A 71 -5.13 0.03 3.65
N ASP A 72 -4.70 -0.87 2.76
CA ASP A 72 -4.79 -2.32 2.97
C ASP A 72 -3.96 -2.76 4.19
N HIS A 73 -2.74 -2.23 4.34
CA HIS A 73 -1.88 -2.54 5.49
C HIS A 73 -2.51 -2.16 6.82
N SER A 74 -3.10 -0.96 6.92
CA SER A 74 -3.79 -0.52 8.12
C SER A 74 -4.93 -1.48 8.50
N LYS A 75 -5.71 -1.94 7.51
CA LYS A 75 -6.74 -2.98 7.71
C LYS A 75 -6.14 -4.30 8.19
N PHE A 76 -5.05 -4.77 7.57
CA PHE A 76 -4.42 -6.02 8.00
C PHE A 76 -3.89 -5.94 9.43
N ILE A 77 -3.27 -4.82 9.82
CA ILE A 77 -2.81 -4.61 11.19
C ILE A 77 -4.01 -4.64 12.14
N LYS A 78 -5.05 -3.83 11.88
CA LYS A 78 -6.30 -3.82 12.66
C LYS A 78 -6.87 -5.23 12.88
N HIS A 79 -6.95 -6.03 11.82
CA HIS A 79 -7.57 -7.35 11.84
C HIS A 79 -6.69 -8.45 12.47
N LEU A 80 -5.37 -8.25 12.53
CA LEU A 80 -4.42 -9.20 13.14
C LEU A 80 -4.03 -8.83 14.57
N LEU A 81 -4.32 -7.61 15.04
CA LEU A 81 -4.26 -7.24 16.45
C LEU A 81 -5.28 -8.06 17.26
N ASP A 82 -4.91 -8.41 18.50
CA ASP A 82 -5.90 -9.00 19.40
C ASP A 82 -6.97 -7.95 19.75
N PRO A 83 -8.27 -8.32 19.82
CA PRO A 83 -9.32 -7.38 20.17
C PRO A 83 -9.19 -6.69 21.54
N SER A 84 -8.30 -7.16 22.42
CA SER A 84 -7.95 -6.48 23.68
C SER A 84 -7.07 -5.24 23.49
N GLU A 85 -6.34 -5.12 22.37
CA GLU A 85 -5.50 -3.97 22.01
C GLU A 85 -6.32 -2.79 21.44
N ARG A 86 -7.37 -2.41 22.15
CA ARG A 86 -8.44 -1.51 21.65
C ARG A 86 -7.93 -0.20 21.06
N GLN A 87 -6.95 0.44 21.71
CA GLN A 87 -6.38 1.71 21.25
C GLN A 87 -5.56 1.55 19.96
N LEU A 88 -4.81 0.45 19.83
CA LEU A 88 -4.04 0.15 18.63
C LEU A 88 -4.96 -0.24 17.47
N VAL A 89 -6.05 -0.96 17.76
CA VAL A 89 -7.09 -1.30 16.79
C VAL A 89 -7.77 -0.03 16.26
N GLU A 90 -8.14 0.91 17.15
CA GLU A 90 -8.74 2.20 16.78
C GLU A 90 -7.76 3.04 15.94
N THR A 91 -6.51 3.16 16.37
CA THR A 91 -5.46 3.88 15.61
C THR A 91 -5.27 3.30 14.20
N ALA A 92 -5.25 1.97 14.07
CA ALA A 92 -5.13 1.31 12.78
C ALA A 92 -6.38 1.52 11.89
N ASP A 93 -7.55 1.67 12.49
CA ASP A 93 -8.79 1.97 11.76
C ASP A 93 -8.81 3.40 11.24
N ASP A 94 -8.46 4.37 12.08
CA ASP A 94 -8.39 5.79 11.71
C ASP A 94 -7.40 6.01 10.54
N LEU A 95 -6.22 5.38 10.62
CA LEU A 95 -5.23 5.39 9.52
C LEU A 95 -5.79 4.73 8.26
N SER A 96 -6.57 3.66 8.40
CA SER A 96 -7.21 2.98 7.26
C SER A 96 -8.21 3.90 6.56
N GLU A 97 -9.04 4.62 7.32
CA GLU A 97 -10.04 5.55 6.79
C GLU A 97 -9.36 6.74 6.09
N GLU A 98 -8.39 7.38 6.74
CA GLU A 98 -7.62 8.51 6.16
C GLU A 98 -6.98 8.12 4.82
N LEU A 99 -6.35 6.94 4.75
CA LEU A 99 -5.68 6.46 3.53
C LEU A 99 -6.66 6.08 2.42
N ASP A 100 -7.86 5.59 2.75
CA ASP A 100 -8.90 5.35 1.75
C ASP A 100 -9.44 6.67 1.17
N GLU A 101 -9.67 7.68 2.01
CA GLU A 101 -10.08 9.01 1.57
C GLU A 101 -9.05 9.64 0.62
N LEU A 102 -7.77 9.59 1.00
CA LEU A 102 -6.68 10.07 0.17
C LEU A 102 -6.56 9.28 -1.13
N ARG A 103 -6.77 7.94 -1.11
CA ARG A 103 -6.78 7.13 -2.34
C ARG A 103 -7.87 7.60 -3.29
N PHE A 104 -9.10 7.81 -2.80
CA PHE A 104 -10.19 8.28 -3.65
C PHE A 104 -9.89 9.65 -4.26
N GLN A 105 -9.29 10.55 -3.47
CA GLN A 105 -8.84 11.84 -3.99
C GLN A 105 -7.70 11.70 -5.04
N ALA A 106 -6.79 10.73 -4.87
CA ALA A 106 -5.77 10.42 -5.89
C ALA A 106 -6.38 9.95 -7.21
N GLU A 107 -7.40 9.08 -7.14
CA GLU A 107 -8.14 8.58 -8.31
C GLU A 107 -8.87 9.72 -9.05
N ASP A 108 -9.41 10.70 -8.31
CA ASP A 108 -9.98 11.91 -8.89
C ASP A 108 -8.92 12.75 -9.64
N PHE A 109 -7.74 12.98 -9.03
CA PHE A 109 -6.64 13.68 -9.71
C PHE A 109 -6.14 12.92 -10.94
N GLU A 110 -6.03 11.60 -10.86
CA GLU A 110 -5.71 10.73 -12.00
C GLU A 110 -6.70 10.97 -13.14
N SER A 111 -8.00 10.98 -12.84
CA SER A 111 -9.07 11.25 -13.80
C SER A 111 -8.99 12.66 -14.40
N PHE A 112 -8.79 13.70 -13.57
CA PHE A 112 -8.71 15.09 -14.00
C PHE A 112 -7.54 15.34 -14.97
N LEU A 113 -6.40 14.69 -14.74
CA LEU A 113 -5.15 14.93 -15.46
C LEU A 113 -4.83 13.87 -16.51
N ARG A 114 -5.68 12.85 -16.68
CA ARG A 114 -5.46 11.71 -17.58
C ARG A 114 -5.15 12.11 -19.03
N ILE A 115 -5.88 13.09 -19.58
CA ILE A 115 -5.73 13.52 -20.98
C ILE A 115 -4.64 14.57 -21.13
N ASN A 116 -4.49 15.46 -20.15
CA ASN A 116 -3.48 16.52 -20.16
C ASN A 116 -2.68 16.48 -18.84
N PRO A 117 -1.66 15.62 -18.75
CA PRO A 117 -0.90 15.39 -17.52
C PRO A 117 0.07 16.54 -17.27
N ILE A 118 -0.47 17.61 -16.68
CA ILE A 118 0.27 18.80 -16.26
C ILE A 118 0.30 18.89 -14.75
N PHE A 119 1.40 19.41 -14.22
CA PHE A 119 1.48 19.66 -12.79
C PHE A 119 0.65 20.89 -12.45
N VAL A 120 -0.22 20.76 -11.44
CA VAL A 120 -1.07 21.85 -10.95
C VAL A 120 -0.83 22.06 -9.45
N PRO A 121 -0.93 23.30 -8.93
CA PRO A 121 -0.65 23.57 -7.52
C PRO A 121 -1.50 22.75 -6.53
N SER A 122 -2.76 22.44 -6.90
CA SER A 122 -3.63 21.59 -6.08
C SER A 122 -3.12 20.15 -5.95
N LEU A 123 -2.52 19.60 -7.02
CA LEU A 123 -1.83 18.31 -6.99
C LEU A 123 -0.62 18.37 -6.06
N GLY A 124 0.20 19.42 -6.16
CA GLY A 124 1.35 19.59 -5.27
C GLY A 124 0.99 19.66 -3.79
N ARG A 125 -0.12 20.31 -3.44
CA ARG A 125 -0.65 20.28 -2.06
C ARG A 125 -1.11 18.87 -1.67
N PHE A 126 -1.91 18.23 -2.53
CA PHE A 126 -2.39 16.87 -2.28
C PHE A 126 -1.26 15.86 -2.07
N THR A 127 -0.22 15.90 -2.90
CA THR A 127 0.96 15.03 -2.75
C THR A 127 1.64 15.23 -1.39
N ASN A 128 1.69 16.45 -0.85
CA ASN A 128 2.21 16.70 0.50
C ASN A 128 1.30 16.10 1.58
N ASP A 129 -0.02 16.23 1.43
CA ASP A 129 -1.01 15.64 2.34
C ASP A 129 -0.86 14.10 2.36
N ALA A 130 -0.77 13.48 1.17
CA ALA A 130 -0.55 12.04 1.01
C ALA A 130 0.78 11.56 1.62
N ILE A 131 1.89 12.31 1.42
CA ILE A 131 3.18 12.00 2.06
C ILE A 131 3.06 12.09 3.58
N GLY A 132 2.33 13.07 4.12
CA GLY A 132 2.06 13.19 5.55
C GLY A 132 1.36 11.96 6.13
N ALA A 133 0.26 11.53 5.51
CA ALA A 133 -0.46 10.33 5.94
C ALA A 133 0.40 9.06 5.83
N ILE A 134 1.21 8.92 4.77
CA ILE A 134 2.14 7.79 4.62
C ILE A 134 3.23 7.82 5.71
N MET A 135 3.70 8.99 6.13
CA MET A 135 4.62 9.12 7.26
C MET A 135 3.97 8.64 8.57
N ASN A 136 2.70 9.01 8.82
CA ASN A 136 1.98 8.58 10.01
C ASN A 136 1.86 7.05 10.10
N ILE A 137 1.44 6.38 9.02
CA ILE A 137 1.36 4.91 9.00
C ILE A 137 2.75 4.25 9.05
N ARG A 138 3.79 4.88 8.49
CA ARG A 138 5.17 4.39 8.60
C ARG A 138 5.63 4.39 10.06
N ASP A 139 5.40 5.49 10.77
CA ASP A 139 5.78 5.62 12.18
C ASP A 139 5.01 4.62 13.05
N PHE A 140 3.70 4.49 12.85
CA PHE A 140 2.88 3.46 13.51
C PHE A 140 3.39 2.03 13.25
N LYS A 141 3.77 1.70 12.01
CA LYS A 141 4.35 0.39 11.66
C LYS A 141 5.69 0.15 12.34
N ALA A 142 6.52 1.18 12.50
CA ALA A 142 7.80 1.06 13.19
C ALA A 142 7.59 0.78 14.69
N ASP A 143 6.70 1.53 15.34
CA ASP A 143 6.35 1.32 16.75
C ASP A 143 5.75 -0.08 16.95
N ALA A 144 4.84 -0.51 16.08
CA ALA A 144 4.23 -1.83 16.15
C ALA A 144 5.27 -2.96 15.99
N ARG A 145 6.21 -2.82 15.04
CA ARG A 145 7.31 -3.77 14.85
C ARG A 145 8.16 -3.90 16.11
N ASP A 146 8.47 -2.79 16.79
CA ASP A 146 9.28 -2.80 18.00
C ASP A 146 8.55 -3.32 19.23
N LEU A 147 7.24 -3.11 19.34
CA LEU A 147 6.41 -3.74 20.36
C LEU A 147 6.31 -5.25 20.15
N ILE A 148 6.09 -5.70 18.90
CA ILE A 148 6.06 -7.14 18.56
C ILE A 148 7.40 -7.80 18.88
N ALA A 149 8.52 -7.19 18.49
CA ALA A 149 9.86 -7.71 18.74
C ALA A 149 10.19 -7.85 20.25
N ARG A 150 9.57 -7.02 21.09
CA ARG A 150 9.71 -7.06 22.55
C ARG A 150 8.63 -7.87 23.27
N CYS A 151 7.72 -8.49 22.53
CA CYS A 151 6.53 -9.17 23.07
C CYS A 151 5.63 -8.25 23.93
N GLU A 152 5.57 -6.96 23.59
CA GLU A 152 4.80 -5.93 24.31
C GLU A 152 3.45 -5.59 23.62
N MET A 153 3.10 -6.30 22.54
CA MET A 153 1.82 -6.17 21.82
C MET A 153 1.21 -7.55 21.58
N VAL A 154 -0.07 -7.72 21.91
CA VAL A 154 -0.82 -8.97 21.72
C VAL A 154 -1.42 -8.98 20.30
N SER A 155 -0.92 -9.87 19.45
CA SER A 155 -1.41 -9.98 18.06
C SER A 155 -1.08 -11.34 17.44
N LEU A 156 -1.63 -11.58 16.26
CA LEU A 156 -1.24 -12.65 15.34
C LEU A 156 -0.17 -12.21 14.33
N ILE A 157 0.40 -11.01 14.47
CA ILE A 157 1.31 -10.42 13.50
C ILE A 157 2.73 -10.95 13.75
N PRO A 158 3.34 -11.69 12.80
CA PRO A 158 4.74 -12.06 12.90
C PRO A 158 5.65 -10.82 12.80
N GLU A 159 6.76 -10.79 13.54
CA GLU A 159 7.73 -9.67 13.47
C GLU A 159 8.19 -9.39 12.03
N LEU A 160 8.41 -10.44 11.24
CA LEU A 160 8.82 -10.29 9.84
C LEU A 160 7.73 -9.67 8.95
N LEU A 161 6.44 -9.90 9.27
CA LEU A 161 5.35 -9.24 8.56
C LEU A 161 5.30 -7.75 8.91
N ALA A 162 5.49 -7.40 10.18
CA ALA A 162 5.56 -6.00 10.62
C ALA A 162 6.73 -5.26 9.94
N ASP A 163 7.92 -5.88 9.89
CA ASP A 163 9.08 -5.36 9.17
C ASP A 163 8.82 -5.22 7.65
N HIS A 164 8.18 -6.21 7.04
CA HIS A 164 7.87 -6.18 5.61
C HIS A 164 7.01 -4.98 5.24
N VAL A 165 5.87 -4.79 5.92
CA VAL A 165 4.96 -3.68 5.61
C VAL A 165 5.55 -2.31 5.97
N LEU A 166 6.49 -2.26 6.92
CA LEU A 166 7.28 -1.06 7.24
C LEU A 166 8.19 -0.68 6.07
N ARG A 167 8.96 -1.63 5.53
CA ARG A 167 9.86 -1.38 4.39
C ARG A 167 9.12 -0.91 3.14
N GLU A 168 7.89 -1.36 2.94
CA GLU A 168 7.05 -0.88 1.85
C GLU A 168 6.59 0.57 2.05
N ALA A 169 6.24 0.96 3.28
CA ALA A 169 5.93 2.36 3.60
C ALA A 169 7.16 3.27 3.43
N GLU A 170 8.35 2.80 3.79
CA GLU A 170 9.59 3.53 3.54
C GLU A 170 9.90 3.63 2.04
N HIS A 171 9.61 2.59 1.27
CA HIS A 171 9.79 2.59 -0.17
C HIS A 171 8.86 3.59 -0.86
N SER A 172 7.57 3.60 -0.51
CA SER A 172 6.61 4.55 -1.09
C SER A 172 7.01 5.99 -0.79
N LEU A 173 7.46 6.31 0.42
CA LEU A 173 7.98 7.64 0.76
C LEU A 173 9.19 8.03 -0.10
N ARG A 174 10.12 7.11 -0.38
CA ARG A 174 11.25 7.38 -1.27
C ARG A 174 10.78 7.68 -2.69
N VAL A 175 9.80 6.94 -3.20
CA VAL A 175 9.22 7.12 -4.53
C VAL A 175 8.53 8.48 -4.63
N LEU A 176 7.58 8.78 -3.75
CA LEU A 176 6.77 10.01 -3.82
C LEU A 176 7.62 11.28 -3.63
N ARG A 177 8.58 11.28 -2.68
CA ARG A 177 9.53 12.40 -2.51
C ARG A 177 10.45 12.59 -3.71
N GLY A 178 10.66 11.54 -4.52
CA GLY A 178 11.42 11.63 -5.77
C GLY A 178 10.79 12.58 -6.79
N PHE A 179 9.46 12.69 -6.78
CA PHE A 179 8.71 13.59 -7.67
C PHE A 179 8.63 15.04 -7.17
N GLN A 180 8.98 15.29 -5.90
CA GLN A 180 8.97 16.63 -5.31
C GLN A 180 10.24 17.44 -5.61
N ARG A 181 11.21 16.87 -6.34
CA ARG A 181 12.45 17.58 -6.67
C ARG A 181 12.21 18.61 -7.77
N PRO A 182 12.78 19.82 -7.64
CA PRO A 182 12.61 20.93 -8.60
C PRO A 182 13.14 20.60 -9.99
#